data_AF-A0A521I2B5-F1
#
_entry.id   AF-A0A521I2B5-F1
#
_cell.length_a   1.000
_cell.length_b   1.000
_cell.length_c   1.000
_cell.angle_alpha   90.00
_cell.angle_beta   90.00
_cell.angle_gamma   90.00
#
_symmetry.space_group_name_H-M   'P 1'
#
loop_
_entity.id
_entity.type
_entity.pdbx_description
1 polymer ?
#
loop_
_entity_poly.entity_id
_entity_poly.type
_entity_poly.pdbx_seq_one_letter_code
_entity_poly.pdbx_strand_id
1 'polypeptide(L)' 'MSTKNEKDPSFTFYSKDQTLCPICSTKFKREELMSGGGRMIAGKLTDELRRLYEPSAKYGEIFPLVYTMTVCPK' A
#
# COMPACT_ATOMS: atom_id res chain seq x y z
N MET A 1 -30.51 11.97 -11.37
CA MET A 1 -30.46 10.91 -10.34
C MET A 1 -29.19 10.10 -10.58
N SER A 2 -28.14 10.34 -9.81
CA SER A 2 -26.95 9.47 -9.75
C SER A 2 -26.99 8.81 -8.37
N THR A 3 -27.57 7.62 -8.19
CA THR A 3 -27.05 6.25 -8.44
C THR A 3 -25.73 5.95 -7.72
N LYS A 4 -25.86 5.21 -6.61
CA LYS A 4 -24.85 4.46 -5.82
C LYS A 4 -23.65 5.26 -5.29
N ASN A 5 -23.54 5.30 -3.96
CA ASN A 5 -22.29 5.55 -3.24
C ASN A 5 -21.28 4.44 -3.56
N GLU A 6 -20.63 4.49 -4.72
CA GLU A 6 -19.41 3.72 -4.97
C GLU A 6 -18.30 4.35 -4.13
N LYS A 7 -17.99 3.73 -2.99
CA LYS A 7 -16.80 4.10 -2.23
C LYS A 7 -15.59 3.91 -3.14
N ASP A 8 -14.75 4.93 -3.23
CA ASP A 8 -13.47 4.82 -3.91
C ASP A 8 -12.71 3.59 -3.39
N PRO A 9 -12.07 2.82 -4.28
CA PRO A 9 -11.35 1.63 -3.89
C PRO A 9 -10.21 1.97 -2.93
N SER A 10 -10.20 1.34 -1.74
CA SER A 10 -9.08 1.47 -0.79
C SER A 10 -7.86 0.66 -1.25
N PHE A 11 -6.69 1.26 -1.09
CA PHE A 11 -5.39 0.70 -1.46
C PHE A 11 -4.55 0.31 -0.25
N THR A 12 -4.74 0.99 0.87
CA THR A 12 -4.01 0.77 2.11
C THR A 12 -4.96 0.45 3.26
N PHE A 13 -4.39 -0.07 4.33
CA PHE A 13 -5.07 -0.27 5.60
C PHE A 13 -4.07 -0.12 6.76
N TYR A 14 -4.56 0.24 7.94
CA TYR A 14 -3.74 0.20 9.14
C TYR A 14 -3.68 -1.22 9.69
N SER A 15 -2.47 -1.72 9.91
CA SER A 15 -2.24 -3.01 10.54
C SER A 15 -2.86 -3.05 11.95
N LYS A 16 -3.35 -4.22 12.33
CA LYS A 16 -3.90 -4.45 13.68
C LYS A 16 -2.79 -4.45 14.71
N ASP A 17 -1.63 -4.97 14.33
CA ASP A 17 -0.46 -5.05 15.18
C ASP A 17 0.27 -3.69 15.18
N GLN A 18 0.56 -3.19 16.38
CA GLN A 18 1.37 -2.00 16.53
C GLN A 18 2.84 -2.36 16.37
N THR A 19 3.56 -1.51 15.64
CA THR A 19 5.01 -1.62 15.49
C THR A 19 5.73 -0.69 16.45
N LEU A 20 6.96 -1.03 16.82
CA LEU A 20 7.80 -0.28 17.75
C LEU A 20 8.87 0.49 16.97
N CYS A 21 9.03 1.78 17.27
CA CYS A 21 10.17 2.54 16.77
C CYS A 21 11.47 1.99 17.39
N PRO A 22 12.47 1.61 16.58
CA PRO A 22 13.73 1.05 17.11
C PRO A 22 14.60 2.08 17.86
N ILE A 23 14.30 3.38 17.71
CA ILE A 23 15.07 4.47 18.32
C ILE A 23 14.49 4.85 19.69
N CYS A 24 13.17 4.99 19.78
CA CYS A 24 12.50 5.58 20.94
C CYS A 24 11.45 4.68 21.61
N SER A 25 11.30 3.45 21.10
CA SER A 25 10.37 2.42 21.58
C SER A 25 8.89 2.81 21.59
N THR A 26 8.51 3.89 20.90
CA THR A 26 7.11 4.30 20.78
C THR A 26 6.35 3.35 19.87
N LYS A 27 5.15 2.94 20.31
CA LYS A 27 4.22 2.12 19.52
C LYS A 27 3.45 2.99 18.55
N PHE A 28 3.35 2.57 17.29
CA PHE A 28 2.54 3.24 16.28
C PHE A 28 1.82 2.25 15.38
N LYS A 29 0.76 2.73 14.73
CA LYS A 29 0.02 1.96 13.73
C LYS A 29 0.76 2.05 12.40
N ARG A 30 1.10 0.90 11.82
CA ARG A 30 1.72 0.83 10.49
C ARG A 30 0.65 0.82 9.43
N GLU A 31 0.74 1.72 8.46
CA GLU A 31 -0.05 1.63 7.23
C GLU A 31 0.60 0.61 6.28
N GLU A 32 -0.21 -0.26 5.70
CA GLU A 32 0.20 -1.34 4.81
C GLU A 32 -0.62 -1.31 3.52
N LEU A 33 -0.01 -1.78 2.43
CA LEU A 33 -0.69 -1.95 1.15
C LEU A 33 -1.57 -3.21 1.17
N MET A 34 -2.79 -3.10 0.67
CA MET A 34 -3.65 -4.26 0.44
C MET A 34 -3.10 -5.11 -0.71
N SER A 35 -2.87 -6.39 -0.46
CA SER A 35 -2.47 -7.36 -1.49
C SER A 35 -3.67 -8.14 -2.02
N GLY A 36 -3.59 -8.56 -3.28
CA GLY A 36 -4.63 -9.39 -3.92
C GLY A 36 -5.84 -8.64 -4.47
N GLY A 37 -6.79 -9.39 -5.05
CA GLY A 37 -7.99 -8.84 -5.69
C GLY A 37 -7.72 -8.00 -6.94
N GLY A 38 -6.56 -8.19 -7.59
CA GLY A 38 -6.16 -7.42 -8.77
C GLY A 38 -5.63 -6.01 -8.48
N ARG A 39 -5.41 -5.64 -7.20
CA ARG A 39 -4.88 -4.31 -6.83
C ARG A 39 -3.41 -4.12 -7.16
N MET A 40 -2.63 -5.19 -7.17
CA MET A 40 -1.17 -5.12 -7.28
C MET A 40 -0.72 -6.17 -8.30
N ILE A 41 -1.03 -5.92 -9.57
CA ILE A 41 -0.68 -6.82 -10.67
C ILE A 41 0.80 -6.66 -10.94
N ALA A 42 1.54 -7.72 -10.66
CA ALA A 42 2.97 -7.74 -10.80
C ALA A 42 3.40 -7.91 -12.26
N GLY A 43 4.12 -6.92 -12.78
CA GLY A 43 4.78 -6.97 -14.07
C GLY A 43 6.23 -7.44 -13.98
N LYS A 44 7.01 -7.05 -14.99
CA LYS A 44 8.43 -7.39 -15.14
C LYS A 44 9.27 -6.84 -13.97
N LEU A 45 10.27 -7.62 -13.56
CA LEU A 45 11.34 -7.17 -12.67
C LEU A 45 12.43 -6.50 -13.50
N THR A 46 12.81 -5.27 -13.16
CA THR A 46 13.91 -4.57 -13.84
C THR A 46 15.27 -5.08 -13.37
N ASP A 47 16.33 -4.72 -14.10
CA ASP A 47 17.71 -5.06 -13.73
C ASP A 47 18.15 -4.36 -12.42
N GLU A 48 17.46 -3.27 -12.03
CA GLU A 48 17.61 -2.61 -10.72
C GLU A 48 16.85 -3.34 -9.59
N LEU A 49 16.31 -4.53 -9.86
CA LEU A 49 15.45 -5.29 -8.94
C LEU A 49 14.18 -4.54 -8.51
N ARG A 50 13.71 -3.60 -9.34
CA ARG A 50 12.44 -2.90 -9.13
C ARG A 50 11.31 -3.64 -9.83
N ARG A 51 10.23 -3.89 -9.10
CA ARG A 51 9.02 -4.52 -9.62
C ARG A 51 8.17 -3.46 -10.34
N LEU A 52 7.84 -3.69 -11.60
CA LEU A 52 6.82 -2.90 -12.31
C LEU A 52 5.43 -3.41 -11.97
N TYR A 53 4.43 -2.52 -12.05
CA TYR A 53 3.03 -2.86 -11.80
C TYR A 53 2.18 -2.54 -13.00
N GLU A 54 1.34 -3.48 -13.40
CA GLU A 54 0.43 -3.32 -14.54
C GLU A 54 -0.88 -2.67 -14.08
N PRO A 55 -1.44 -1.73 -14.86
CA PRO A 55 -2.75 -1.16 -14.55
C PRO A 55 -3.83 -2.24 -14.50
N SER A 56 -4.66 -2.20 -13.47
CA SER A 56 -5.81 -3.10 -13.38
C SER A 56 -7.06 -2.43 -13.95
N ALA A 57 -7.96 -3.21 -14.56
CA ALA A 57 -9.23 -2.68 -15.08
C ALA A 57 -10.12 -2.04 -14.00
N LYS A 58 -9.97 -2.48 -12.74
CA LYS A 58 -10.79 -2.01 -11.61
C LYS A 58 -10.18 -0.84 -10.85
N TYR A 59 -8.85 -0.79 -10.77
CA TYR A 59 -8.13 0.17 -9.91
C TYR A 59 -7.21 1.11 -10.68
N GLY A 60 -7.02 0.91 -11.98
CA GLY A 60 -6.12 1.71 -12.81
C GLY A 60 -4.65 1.46 -12.51
N GLU A 61 -3.82 2.46 -12.84
CA GLU A 61 -2.39 2.49 -12.59
C GLU A 61 -2.10 2.80 -11.11
N ILE A 62 -1.20 2.04 -10.50
CA ILE A 62 -0.87 2.15 -9.08
C ILE A 62 0.64 2.20 -8.92
N PHE A 63 1.10 3.15 -8.12
CA PHE A 63 2.51 3.35 -7.79
C PHE A 63 2.74 3.02 -6.31
N PRO A 64 3.03 1.75 -5.99
CA PRO A 64 3.26 1.38 -4.60
C PRO A 64 4.56 1.96 -4.09
N LEU A 65 4.59 2.22 -2.78
CA LEU A 65 5.81 2.60 -2.08
C LEU A 65 6.85 1.48 -2.18
N VAL A 66 7.99 1.78 -2.78
CA VAL A 66 9.13 0.85 -2.92
C VAL A 66 9.71 0.49 -1.56
N TYR A 67 9.66 1.43 -0.61
CA TYR A 67 10.11 1.24 0.77
C TYR A 67 8.99 1.66 1.72
N THR A 68 8.71 0.83 2.71
CA THR A 68 7.83 1.20 3.82
C THR A 68 8.54 2.24 4.67
N MET A 69 7.98 3.44 4.73
CA MET A 69 8.52 4.50 5.58
C MET A 69 8.18 4.21 7.04
N THR A 70 9.18 3.76 7.80
CA THR A 70 9.08 3.70 9.27
C THR A 70 9.63 5.01 9.84
N VAL A 71 8.77 6.01 9.96
CA VAL A 71 9.14 7.27 10.63
C VAL A 71 8.92 7.15 12.14
N CYS A 72 9.82 7.76 12.91
CA CYS A 72 9.60 7.93 14.34
C CYS A 72 8.45 8.92 14.54
N PRO A 73 7.37 8.55 15.25
CA PRO A 73 6.21 9.42 15.45
C PRO A 73 6.43 10.48 16.55
N LYS A 74 7.63 10.56 17.14
CA LYS A 74 8.01 11.57 18.16
C LYS A 74 8.58 12.81 17.50
#